data_AF-F1BX71-F1
#
_entry.id   AF-F1BX71-F1
#
_cell.length_a   1.000
_cell.length_b   1.000
_cell.length_c   1.000
_cell.angle_alpha   90.00
_cell.angle_beta   90.00
_cell.angle_gamma   90.00
#
_symmetry.space_group_name_H-M   'P 1'
#
loop_
_entity.id
_entity.type
_entity.pdbx_description
1 polymer ?
#
loop_
_entity_poly.entity_id
_entity_poly.type
_entity_poly.pdbx_seq_one_letter_code
_entity_poly.pdbx_strand_id
1 'polypeptide(L)'
;LFIDSQIVKWNIDGAIRFYQGDKAAQVVVDRLDVHYQPGHGFTSMGETRECDGKFLVSDNKFSKDRFLPVGPLHPETSQLIDISGERMQLVHDNPVSSEPHDSIIIRREIIKPKPIYDLDQFPNAVKSASESGVFREGSKVTIKLVSQAPAFSLREFRVKKGDEVTIILTNLDKVEDLTHGFAIERYNINFIVNPQETKSVTFKADKAGVFWCYCTHFCHALHM
;
A
#
# COMPACT_ATOMS: atom_id res chain seq x y z
N LEU A 1 -20.32 19.14 1.84
CA LEU A 1 -20.62 20.18 2.86
C LEU A 1 -20.29 19.62 4.22
N PHE A 2 -19.20 20.10 4.83
CA PHE A 2 -18.65 19.51 6.06
C PHE A 2 -19.61 19.64 7.25
N ILE A 3 -20.09 20.86 7.52
CA ILE A 3 -20.93 21.15 8.70
C ILE A 3 -22.29 20.47 8.59
N ASP A 4 -22.93 20.58 7.43
CA ASP A 4 -24.23 19.95 7.17
C ASP A 4 -24.13 18.43 7.05
N SER A 5 -22.92 17.87 6.99
CA SER A 5 -22.66 16.44 6.78
C SER A 5 -23.35 15.89 5.52
N GLN A 6 -23.24 16.61 4.42
CA GLN A 6 -23.97 16.31 3.18
C GLN A 6 -23.09 16.35 1.93
N ILE A 7 -23.42 15.52 0.96
CA ILE A 7 -23.08 15.72 -0.46
C ILE A 7 -24.25 16.39 -1.16
N VAL A 8 -23.95 17.37 -2.00
CA VAL A 8 -24.95 18.11 -2.79
C VAL A 8 -24.66 17.91 -4.27
N LYS A 9 -25.61 17.34 -5.01
CA LYS A 9 -25.56 17.24 -6.47
C LYS A 9 -26.21 18.49 -7.04
N TRP A 10 -25.49 19.20 -7.91
CA TRP A 10 -25.97 20.45 -8.51
C TRP A 10 -25.56 20.54 -9.98
N ASN A 11 -26.33 21.29 -10.76
CA ASN A 11 -26.11 21.48 -12.18
C ASN A 11 -25.42 22.83 -12.44
N ILE A 12 -24.28 22.80 -13.14
CA ILE A 12 -23.47 24.00 -13.41
C ILE A 12 -24.23 24.98 -14.32
N ASP A 13 -24.86 24.51 -15.40
CA ASP A 13 -25.63 25.37 -16.31
C ASP A 13 -26.85 25.99 -15.60
N GLY A 14 -27.51 25.22 -14.73
CA GLY A 14 -28.56 25.68 -13.84
C GLY A 14 -28.07 26.82 -12.93
N ALA A 15 -26.89 26.66 -12.32
CA ALA A 15 -26.27 27.69 -11.50
C ALA A 15 -25.94 28.96 -12.30
N ILE A 16 -25.40 28.82 -13.52
CA ILE A 16 -25.09 29.94 -14.41
C ILE A 16 -26.36 30.71 -14.78
N ARG A 17 -27.42 30.01 -15.22
CA ARG A 17 -28.72 30.65 -15.55
C ARG A 17 -29.33 31.36 -14.35
N PHE A 18 -29.30 30.71 -13.17
CA PHE A 18 -29.79 31.30 -11.93
C PHE A 18 -29.05 32.60 -11.57
N TYR A 19 -27.73 32.60 -11.76
CA TYR A 19 -26.88 33.77 -11.55
C TYR A 19 -27.18 34.90 -12.55
N GLN A 20 -27.50 34.57 -13.80
CA GLN A 20 -27.88 35.52 -14.85
C GLN A 20 -29.32 36.08 -14.71
N GLY A 21 -30.10 35.62 -13.73
CA GLY A 21 -31.40 36.18 -13.39
C GLY A 21 -32.58 35.23 -13.56
N ASP A 22 -32.39 34.04 -14.12
CA ASP A 22 -33.44 33.02 -14.19
C ASP A 22 -33.65 32.35 -12.81
N LYS A 23 -34.49 32.97 -11.97
CA LYS A 23 -34.77 32.46 -10.62
C LYS A 23 -35.54 31.14 -10.61
N ALA A 24 -36.03 30.66 -11.74
CA ALA A 24 -36.68 29.37 -11.85
C ALA A 24 -35.72 28.22 -12.19
N ALA A 25 -34.46 28.52 -12.56
CA ALA A 25 -33.47 27.49 -12.87
C ALA A 25 -33.20 26.58 -11.66
N GLN A 26 -33.37 25.27 -11.84
CA GLN A 26 -33.06 24.28 -10.82
C GLN A 26 -31.53 24.10 -10.70
N VAL A 27 -30.96 24.53 -9.57
CA VAL A 27 -29.52 24.42 -9.29
C VAL A 27 -29.20 23.13 -8.55
N VAL A 28 -29.81 22.94 -7.38
CA VAL A 28 -29.63 21.72 -6.57
C VAL A 28 -30.60 20.66 -7.08
N VAL A 29 -30.06 19.53 -7.51
CA VAL A 29 -30.84 18.41 -8.06
C VAL A 29 -30.95 17.26 -7.07
N ASP A 30 -30.01 17.15 -6.13
CA ASP A 30 -30.09 16.17 -5.06
C ASP A 30 -29.24 16.53 -3.82
N ARG A 31 -29.57 15.93 -2.67
CA ARG A 31 -28.79 15.99 -1.44
C ARG A 31 -28.77 14.62 -0.79
N LEU A 32 -27.61 14.22 -0.29
CA LEU A 32 -27.42 12.97 0.43
C LEU A 32 -26.69 13.23 1.73
N ASP A 33 -27.27 12.78 2.85
CA ASP A 33 -26.60 12.78 4.14
C ASP A 33 -25.48 11.74 4.13
N VAL A 34 -24.29 12.17 4.54
CA VAL A 34 -23.09 11.34 4.66
C VAL A 34 -22.59 11.35 6.10
N HIS A 35 -21.85 10.32 6.47
CA HIS A 35 -21.63 9.95 7.86
C HIS A 35 -20.12 9.81 8.16
N TYR A 36 -19.49 10.76 8.81
CA TYR A 36 -19.94 12.15 9.04
C TYR A 36 -18.84 13.14 8.71
N GLN A 37 -19.23 14.39 8.46
CA GLN A 37 -18.31 15.50 8.20
C GLN A 37 -17.42 15.20 6.98
N PRO A 38 -17.99 15.23 5.76
CA PRO A 38 -17.25 14.93 4.54
C PRO A 38 -16.14 15.96 4.32
N GLY A 39 -14.95 15.47 4.01
CA GLY A 39 -13.83 16.25 3.50
C GLY A 39 -13.90 16.33 1.98
N HIS A 40 -13.07 15.53 1.32
CA HIS A 40 -13.03 15.44 -0.14
C HIS A 40 -14.01 14.36 -0.66
N GLY A 41 -14.31 14.44 -1.96
CA GLY A 41 -15.04 13.38 -2.65
C GLY A 41 -14.58 13.22 -4.10
N PHE A 42 -14.59 11.98 -4.58
CA PHE A 42 -13.92 11.58 -5.82
C PHE A 42 -14.83 10.75 -6.68
N THR A 43 -14.93 11.07 -7.97
CA THR A 43 -15.74 10.28 -8.90
C THR A 43 -14.89 9.30 -9.71
N SER A 44 -15.50 8.19 -10.13
CA SER A 44 -14.85 7.25 -11.05
C SER A 44 -14.40 7.94 -12.34
N MET A 45 -13.09 7.89 -12.60
CA MET A 45 -12.43 8.60 -13.70
C MET A 45 -12.61 10.13 -13.67
N GLY A 46 -12.97 10.70 -12.52
CA GLY A 46 -13.45 12.07 -12.36
C GLY A 46 -12.49 13.17 -12.78
N GLU A 47 -11.19 12.94 -12.62
CA GLU A 47 -10.13 13.89 -12.98
C GLU A 47 -9.58 13.66 -14.39
N THR A 48 -10.33 12.96 -15.24
CA THR A 48 -9.97 12.66 -16.62
C THR A 48 -11.07 13.09 -17.58
N ARG A 49 -10.77 13.08 -18.88
CA ARG A 49 -11.79 13.27 -19.94
C ARG A 49 -12.76 12.10 -20.06
N GLU A 50 -12.54 11.03 -19.31
CA GLU A 50 -13.28 9.78 -19.37
C GLU A 50 -14.10 9.52 -18.09
N CYS A 51 -14.43 10.59 -17.35
CA CYS A 51 -15.37 10.54 -16.23
C CYS A 51 -16.67 9.85 -16.66
N ASP A 52 -17.03 8.78 -15.94
CA ASP A 52 -18.10 7.88 -16.35
C ASP A 52 -19.43 8.09 -15.59
N GLY A 53 -19.42 8.95 -14.56
CA GLY A 53 -20.60 9.29 -13.77
C GLY A 53 -21.22 8.12 -13.03
N LYS A 54 -20.46 7.07 -12.67
CA LYS A 54 -21.00 5.86 -12.01
C LYS A 54 -20.92 5.92 -10.50
N PHE A 55 -19.75 6.22 -9.95
CA PHE A 55 -19.50 6.20 -8.52
C PHE A 55 -18.91 7.51 -8.02
N LEU A 56 -19.25 7.84 -6.78
CA LEU A 56 -18.62 8.88 -5.96
C LEU A 56 -18.16 8.21 -4.66
N VAL A 57 -16.94 8.51 -4.21
CA VAL A 57 -16.49 8.21 -2.84
C VAL A 57 -16.52 9.51 -2.05
N SER A 58 -17.13 9.48 -0.86
CA SER A 58 -17.10 10.58 0.12
C SER A 58 -16.24 10.18 1.30
N ASP A 59 -15.11 10.85 1.49
CA ASP A 59 -14.20 10.60 2.61
C ASP A 59 -14.57 11.49 3.80
N ASN A 60 -15.09 10.84 4.84
CA ASN A 60 -15.72 11.47 5.98
C ASN A 60 -14.81 11.37 7.22
N LYS A 61 -14.70 12.50 7.94
CA LYS A 61 -13.67 12.69 8.98
C LYS A 61 -14.04 12.11 10.35
N PHE A 62 -15.30 11.74 10.57
CA PHE A 62 -15.71 11.11 11.81
C PHE A 62 -16.66 9.95 11.54
N SER A 63 -16.31 8.74 11.99
CA SER A 63 -17.19 7.56 11.84
C SER A 63 -18.23 7.41 12.95
N LYS A 64 -17.96 7.89 14.16
CA LYS A 64 -18.89 7.83 15.31
C LYS A 64 -19.52 6.44 15.48
N ASP A 65 -20.82 6.32 15.24
CA ASP A 65 -21.66 5.14 15.44
C ASP A 65 -21.77 4.23 14.22
N ARG A 66 -21.04 4.49 13.13
CA ARG A 66 -21.11 3.69 11.89
C ARG A 66 -20.53 2.29 12.02
N PHE A 67 -19.64 2.05 12.99
CA PHE A 67 -18.93 0.79 13.16
C PHE A 67 -18.97 0.30 14.62
N LEU A 68 -18.54 -0.95 14.82
CA LEU A 68 -18.30 -1.46 16.17
C LEU A 68 -17.28 -0.58 16.91
N PRO A 69 -17.46 -0.33 18.22
CA PRO A 69 -16.54 0.51 18.99
C PRO A 69 -15.17 -0.16 19.13
N VAL A 70 -14.10 0.59 18.82
CA VAL A 70 -12.70 0.12 18.89
C VAL A 70 -11.83 0.91 19.86
N GLY A 71 -12.45 1.73 20.72
CA GLY A 71 -11.77 2.59 21.69
C GLY A 71 -11.81 4.07 21.30
N PRO A 72 -11.01 4.93 21.96
CA PRO A 72 -11.05 6.37 21.74
C PRO A 72 -10.70 6.80 20.31
N LEU A 73 -9.77 6.11 19.66
CA LEU A 73 -9.40 6.35 18.27
C LEU A 73 -10.32 5.56 17.35
N HIS A 74 -11.25 6.26 16.73
CA HIS A 74 -12.15 5.69 15.72
C HIS A 74 -11.48 5.72 14.35
N PRO A 75 -11.87 4.82 13.42
CA PRO A 75 -11.52 5.00 12.01
C PRO A 75 -12.26 6.18 11.39
N GLU A 76 -11.82 6.64 10.24
CA GLU A 76 -12.61 7.48 9.34
C GLU A 76 -13.62 6.63 8.55
N THR A 77 -14.42 7.24 7.68
CA THR A 77 -15.40 6.52 6.85
C THR A 77 -15.29 6.95 5.38
N SER A 78 -14.90 6.02 4.51
CA SER A 78 -15.02 6.20 3.07
C SER A 78 -16.35 5.61 2.61
N GLN A 79 -17.27 6.47 2.18
CA GLN A 79 -18.60 6.06 1.73
C GLN A 79 -18.66 5.97 0.22
N LEU A 80 -19.01 4.79 -0.31
CA LEU A 80 -19.27 4.60 -1.73
C LEU A 80 -20.73 4.96 -2.03
N ILE A 81 -20.91 5.82 -3.03
CA ILE A 81 -22.20 6.36 -3.45
C ILE A 81 -22.37 6.05 -4.95
N ASP A 82 -23.45 5.37 -5.30
CA ASP A 82 -23.89 5.22 -6.70
C ASP A 82 -24.51 6.54 -7.17
N ILE A 83 -23.96 7.07 -8.26
CA ILE A 83 -24.40 8.33 -8.90
C ILE A 83 -24.83 8.12 -10.36
N SER A 84 -24.95 6.87 -10.81
CA SER A 84 -25.32 6.51 -12.18
C SER A 84 -26.77 6.88 -12.52
N GLY A 85 -27.63 7.02 -11.51
CA GLY A 85 -29.01 7.45 -11.65
C GLY A 85 -29.24 8.94 -11.42
N GLU A 86 -30.51 9.35 -11.43
CA GLU A 86 -30.90 10.73 -11.12
C GLU A 86 -30.56 11.09 -9.67
N ARG A 87 -30.85 10.18 -8.73
CA ARG A 87 -30.59 10.31 -7.29
C ARG A 87 -29.31 9.59 -6.88
N MET A 88 -28.59 10.17 -5.93
CA MET A 88 -27.44 9.56 -5.27
C MET A 88 -27.92 8.49 -4.29
N GLN A 89 -27.24 7.34 -4.27
CA GLN A 89 -27.56 6.25 -3.35
C GLN A 89 -26.31 5.82 -2.60
N LEU A 90 -26.33 5.93 -1.26
CA LEU A 90 -25.28 5.35 -0.42
C LEU A 90 -25.34 3.83 -0.52
N VAL A 91 -24.25 3.19 -0.95
CA VAL A 91 -24.22 1.73 -1.15
C VAL A 91 -23.27 1.01 -0.20
N HIS A 92 -22.28 1.70 0.37
CA HIS A 92 -21.32 1.07 1.28
C HIS A 92 -20.62 2.07 2.21
N ASP A 93 -20.36 1.63 3.45
CA ASP A 93 -19.49 2.31 4.42
C ASP A 93 -18.23 1.47 4.62
N ASN A 94 -17.07 2.04 4.33
CA ASN A 94 -15.78 1.38 4.55
C ASN A 94 -14.99 2.09 5.66
N PRO A 95 -14.61 1.39 6.75
CA PRO A 95 -13.73 1.97 7.75
C PRO A 95 -12.32 2.10 7.16
N VAL A 96 -11.73 3.27 7.30
CA VAL A 96 -10.36 3.53 6.83
C VAL A 96 -9.51 4.08 7.98
N SER A 97 -8.22 3.76 7.96
CA SER A 97 -7.26 4.23 8.97
C SER A 97 -6.43 5.38 8.42
N SER A 98 -5.96 6.23 9.33
CA SER A 98 -4.98 7.28 9.09
C SER A 98 -5.48 8.42 8.20
N GLU A 99 -6.77 8.72 8.27
CA GLU A 99 -7.43 9.86 7.61
C GLU A 99 -7.00 10.07 6.14
N PRO A 100 -7.42 9.21 5.19
CA PRO A 100 -7.23 9.51 3.78
C PRO A 100 -7.76 10.90 3.45
N HIS A 101 -6.91 11.69 2.79
CA HIS A 101 -7.24 13.06 2.40
C HIS A 101 -7.79 13.13 0.98
N ASP A 102 -7.19 12.34 0.07
CA ASP A 102 -7.51 12.37 -1.35
C ASP A 102 -7.39 10.97 -1.97
N SER A 103 -8.11 10.73 -3.07
CA SER A 103 -8.09 9.48 -3.82
C SER A 103 -8.51 9.70 -5.28
N ILE A 104 -7.98 8.87 -6.16
CA ILE A 104 -8.44 8.79 -7.56
C ILE A 104 -8.94 7.37 -7.84
N ILE A 105 -9.98 7.28 -8.67
CA ILE A 105 -10.55 6.00 -9.09
C ILE A 105 -10.32 5.89 -10.59
N ILE A 106 -9.57 4.87 -10.99
CA ILE A 106 -9.27 4.61 -12.39
C ILE A 106 -9.74 3.23 -12.82
N ARG A 107 -10.06 3.07 -14.11
CA ARG A 107 -10.45 1.78 -14.64
C ARG A 107 -9.26 0.82 -14.68
N ARG A 108 -9.53 -0.45 -14.37
CA ARG A 108 -8.50 -1.49 -14.19
C ARG A 108 -7.58 -1.65 -15.39
N GLU A 109 -8.07 -1.44 -16.61
CA GLU A 109 -7.32 -1.66 -17.85
C GLU A 109 -6.21 -0.62 -18.09
N ILE A 110 -6.23 0.50 -17.35
CA ILE A 110 -5.24 1.58 -17.45
C ILE A 110 -3.92 1.18 -16.77
N ILE A 111 -3.99 0.49 -15.62
CA ILE A 111 -2.81 -0.01 -14.92
C ILE A 111 -2.57 -1.48 -15.30
N LYS A 112 -1.34 -1.79 -15.71
CA LYS A 112 -0.89 -3.17 -15.97
C LYS A 112 0.28 -3.49 -15.04
N PRO A 113 0.04 -3.99 -13.82
CA PRO A 113 1.10 -4.34 -12.87
C PRO A 113 1.95 -5.49 -13.42
N LYS A 114 3.21 -5.54 -13.00
CA LYS A 114 4.08 -6.69 -13.28
C LYS A 114 3.87 -7.76 -12.19
N PRO A 115 3.74 -9.05 -12.54
CA PRO A 115 3.54 -10.11 -11.55
C PRO A 115 4.83 -10.48 -10.78
N ILE A 116 5.99 -10.27 -11.41
CA ILE A 116 7.32 -10.46 -10.81
C ILE A 116 8.26 -9.36 -11.31
N TYR A 117 9.39 -9.16 -10.62
CA TYR A 117 10.42 -8.25 -11.09
C TYR A 117 11.28 -8.86 -12.21
N ASP A 118 12.03 -8.01 -12.89
CA ASP A 118 13.13 -8.45 -13.76
C ASP A 118 14.43 -8.34 -12.97
N LEU A 119 15.14 -9.47 -12.83
CA LEU A 119 16.33 -9.58 -11.99
C LEU A 119 17.44 -8.63 -12.44
N ASP A 120 17.54 -8.35 -13.74
CA ASP A 120 18.57 -7.47 -14.30
C ASP A 120 18.33 -5.99 -13.97
N GLN A 121 17.19 -5.65 -13.36
CA GLN A 121 16.93 -4.32 -12.80
C GLN A 121 17.72 -4.03 -11.51
N PHE A 122 18.32 -5.06 -10.89
CA PHE A 122 19.04 -4.95 -9.62
C PHE A 122 20.55 -5.14 -9.84
N PRO A 123 21.36 -4.07 -9.80
CA PRO A 123 22.80 -4.15 -10.09
C PRO A 123 23.59 -5.06 -9.15
N ASN A 124 23.07 -5.30 -7.95
CA ASN A 124 23.69 -6.13 -6.91
C ASN A 124 23.06 -7.53 -6.81
N ALA A 125 22.23 -7.95 -7.78
CA ALA A 125 21.60 -9.25 -7.78
C ALA A 125 22.62 -10.40 -7.67
N VAL A 126 22.33 -11.35 -6.78
CA VAL A 126 23.02 -12.63 -6.66
C VAL A 126 22.29 -13.62 -7.57
N LYS A 127 22.89 -14.01 -8.70
CA LYS A 127 22.15 -14.71 -9.77
C LYS A 127 22.01 -16.20 -9.53
N SER A 128 22.74 -16.75 -8.58
CA SER A 128 22.76 -18.17 -8.28
C SER A 128 23.16 -18.45 -6.84
N ALA A 129 22.75 -19.61 -6.31
CA ALA A 129 23.19 -20.06 -4.99
C ALA A 129 24.72 -20.21 -4.90
N SER A 130 25.40 -20.52 -6.02
CA SER A 130 26.87 -20.60 -6.10
C SER A 130 27.60 -19.27 -5.88
N GLU A 131 26.92 -18.13 -6.06
CA GLU A 131 27.49 -16.81 -5.79
C GLU A 131 27.29 -16.36 -4.33
N SER A 132 26.57 -17.17 -3.55
CA SER A 132 26.35 -16.89 -2.13
C SER A 132 27.63 -17.11 -1.33
N GLY A 133 27.86 -16.26 -0.32
CA GLY A 133 29.07 -16.33 0.47
C GLY A 133 29.29 -15.11 1.36
N VAL A 134 30.37 -15.15 2.11
CA VAL A 134 30.82 -14.08 3.01
C VAL A 134 32.10 -13.48 2.45
N PHE A 135 32.06 -12.20 2.11
CA PHE A 135 33.16 -11.46 1.49
C PHE A 135 33.64 -10.39 2.45
N ARG A 136 34.94 -10.36 2.76
CA ARG A 136 35.49 -9.47 3.79
C ARG A 136 36.53 -8.51 3.19
N GLU A 137 36.36 -7.24 3.52
CA GLU A 137 37.30 -6.15 3.24
C GLU A 137 37.58 -5.40 4.54
N GLY A 138 38.59 -5.86 5.29
CA GLY A 138 38.87 -5.35 6.64
C GLY A 138 37.71 -5.59 7.62
N SER A 139 37.13 -4.51 8.14
CA SER A 139 35.96 -4.53 9.03
C SER A 139 34.62 -4.48 8.28
N LYS A 140 34.64 -4.36 6.94
CA LYS A 140 33.43 -4.44 6.11
C LYS A 140 33.20 -5.87 5.66
N VAL A 141 31.99 -6.37 5.83
CA VAL A 141 31.61 -7.73 5.45
C VAL A 141 30.36 -7.69 4.60
N THR A 142 30.45 -8.16 3.36
CA THR A 142 29.31 -8.35 2.47
C THR A 142 28.90 -9.81 2.48
N ILE A 143 27.64 -10.09 2.77
CA ILE A 143 27.06 -11.42 2.77
C ILE A 143 26.07 -11.47 1.62
N LYS A 144 26.36 -12.32 0.64
CA LYS A 144 25.46 -12.58 -0.50
C LYS A 144 24.63 -13.81 -0.20
N LEU A 145 23.31 -13.67 -0.29
CA LEU A 145 22.32 -14.70 -0.09
C LEU A 145 21.39 -14.76 -1.29
N VAL A 146 20.90 -15.96 -1.57
CA VAL A 146 19.68 -16.13 -2.36
C VAL A 146 18.63 -16.81 -1.50
N SER A 147 17.36 -16.53 -1.80
CA SER A 147 16.21 -17.27 -1.31
C SER A 147 15.55 -18.01 -2.46
N GLN A 148 15.21 -19.26 -2.22
CA GLN A 148 14.33 -20.06 -3.06
C GLN A 148 13.58 -20.98 -2.11
N ALA A 149 12.26 -20.87 -2.07
CA ALA A 149 11.43 -21.53 -1.07
C ALA A 149 11.76 -23.04 -0.98
N PRO A 150 12.03 -23.59 0.23
CA PRO A 150 11.88 -23.00 1.56
C PRO A 150 13.16 -22.44 2.21
N ALA A 151 14.27 -22.26 1.49
CA ALA A 151 15.58 -22.05 2.10
C ALA A 151 16.33 -20.79 1.62
N PHE A 152 17.15 -20.24 2.53
CA PHE A 152 18.28 -19.40 2.14
C PHE A 152 19.46 -20.28 1.71
N SER A 153 20.31 -19.76 0.81
CA SER A 153 21.48 -20.49 0.33
C SER A 153 22.54 -20.77 1.39
N LEU A 154 22.65 -19.92 2.43
CA LEU A 154 23.55 -20.14 3.57
C LEU A 154 22.76 -20.49 4.82
N ARG A 155 23.16 -21.57 5.50
CA ARG A 155 22.59 -21.99 6.80
C ARG A 155 23.15 -21.21 7.98
N GLU A 156 24.40 -20.78 7.88
CA GLU A 156 25.06 -19.92 8.87
C GLU A 156 26.14 -19.07 8.19
N PHE A 157 26.49 -17.95 8.81
CA PHE A 157 27.66 -17.14 8.48
C PHE A 157 28.27 -16.55 9.75
N ARG A 158 29.57 -16.24 9.71
CA ARG A 158 30.30 -15.73 10.87
C ARG A 158 30.88 -14.35 10.59
N VAL A 159 30.60 -13.41 11.49
CA VAL A 159 31.15 -12.05 11.50
C VAL A 159 31.79 -11.76 12.85
N LYS A 160 32.62 -10.74 12.92
CA LYS A 160 33.24 -10.28 14.17
C LYS A 160 32.38 -9.17 14.77
N LYS A 161 32.33 -9.13 16.11
CA LYS A 161 31.75 -7.99 16.80
C LYS A 161 32.46 -6.70 16.34
N GLY A 162 31.69 -5.72 15.91
CA GLY A 162 32.16 -4.44 15.38
C GLY A 162 32.24 -4.36 13.86
N ASP A 163 32.08 -5.48 13.13
CA ASP A 163 32.01 -5.46 11.67
C ASP A 163 30.82 -4.60 11.19
N GLU A 164 31.03 -3.88 10.09
CA GLU A 164 29.96 -3.30 9.28
C GLU A 164 29.51 -4.35 8.26
N VAL A 165 28.33 -4.92 8.48
CA VAL A 165 27.80 -6.06 7.74
C VAL A 165 26.74 -5.57 6.76
N THR A 166 26.90 -5.90 5.48
CA THR A 166 25.90 -5.71 4.44
C THR A 166 25.35 -7.06 4.02
N ILE A 167 24.06 -7.32 4.27
CA ILE A 167 23.36 -8.46 3.68
C ILE A 167 22.80 -8.04 2.33
N ILE A 168 23.07 -8.83 1.29
CA ILE A 168 22.42 -8.73 -0.02
C ILE A 168 21.61 -10.02 -0.19
N LEU A 169 20.29 -9.89 -0.30
CA LEU A 169 19.39 -11.01 -0.51
C LEU A 169 18.65 -10.85 -1.84
N THR A 170 18.77 -11.87 -2.68
CA THR A 170 18.03 -12.00 -3.93
C THR A 170 17.01 -13.12 -3.83
N ASN A 171 15.76 -12.87 -4.23
CA ASN A 171 14.76 -13.92 -4.37
C ASN A 171 14.79 -14.52 -5.78
N LEU A 172 15.16 -15.79 -5.89
CA LEU A 172 15.27 -16.50 -7.17
C LEU A 172 13.98 -17.22 -7.59
N ASP A 173 12.92 -17.18 -6.77
CA ASP A 173 11.63 -17.71 -7.16
C ASP A 173 11.02 -16.90 -8.32
N LYS A 174 10.36 -17.63 -9.22
CA LYS A 174 9.74 -17.10 -10.46
C LYS A 174 8.23 -17.23 -10.45
N VAL A 175 7.66 -17.51 -9.28
CA VAL A 175 6.22 -17.64 -9.07
C VAL A 175 5.72 -16.32 -8.51
N GLU A 176 4.67 -15.77 -9.12
CA GLU A 176 3.96 -14.58 -8.61
C GLU A 176 3.54 -14.78 -7.15
N ASP A 177 3.60 -13.71 -6.36
CA ASP A 177 3.24 -13.71 -4.92
C ASP A 177 4.14 -14.58 -4.01
N LEU A 178 5.18 -15.22 -4.56
CA LEU A 178 6.13 -16.03 -3.77
C LEU A 178 7.21 -15.15 -3.11
N THR A 179 6.76 -14.28 -2.21
CA THR A 179 7.60 -13.31 -1.50
C THR A 179 8.28 -13.94 -0.30
N HIS A 180 9.57 -13.59 -0.10
CA HIS A 180 10.32 -13.93 1.10
C HIS A 180 10.47 -12.71 2.00
N GLY A 181 10.76 -12.97 3.27
CA GLY A 181 11.20 -11.97 4.23
C GLY A 181 12.63 -12.27 4.70
N PHE A 182 13.26 -11.31 5.34
CA PHE A 182 14.52 -11.51 6.04
C PHE A 182 14.54 -10.65 7.29
N ALA A 183 14.65 -11.29 8.45
CA ALA A 183 14.86 -10.61 9.71
C ALA A 183 16.08 -11.16 10.45
N ILE A 184 16.70 -10.29 11.25
CA ILE A 184 17.76 -10.67 12.18
C ILE A 184 17.27 -10.36 13.60
N GLU A 185 17.24 -11.39 14.45
CA GLU A 185 16.84 -11.26 15.85
C GLU A 185 17.69 -10.17 16.55
N ARG A 186 17.04 -9.32 17.36
CA ARG A 186 17.68 -8.25 18.17
C ARG A 186 18.40 -7.14 17.40
N TYR A 187 18.33 -7.12 16.07
CA TYR A 187 18.95 -6.09 15.24
C TYR A 187 17.96 -5.07 14.65
N ASN A 188 16.65 -5.24 14.91
CA ASN A 188 15.59 -4.41 14.33
C ASN A 188 15.67 -4.35 12.79
N ILE A 189 16.01 -5.48 12.18
CA ILE A 189 16.08 -5.64 10.73
C ILE A 189 14.96 -6.58 10.33
N ASN A 190 14.08 -6.10 9.45
CA ASN A 190 13.05 -6.88 8.78
C ASN A 190 12.74 -6.21 7.44
N PHE A 191 12.89 -6.95 6.35
CA PHE A 191 12.47 -6.50 5.01
C PHE A 191 11.96 -7.67 4.18
N ILE A 192 11.16 -7.36 3.15
CA ILE A 192 10.60 -8.33 2.21
C ILE A 192 11.36 -8.28 0.89
N VAL A 193 11.46 -9.42 0.20
CA VAL A 193 12.06 -9.54 -1.14
C VAL A 193 11.11 -10.33 -2.03
N ASN A 194 10.46 -9.62 -2.95
CA ASN A 194 9.50 -10.18 -3.89
C ASN A 194 10.21 -11.06 -4.95
N PRO A 195 9.48 -11.90 -5.71
CA PRO A 195 10.06 -12.71 -6.79
C PRO A 195 10.95 -11.91 -7.74
N GLN A 196 12.19 -12.37 -7.94
CA GLN A 196 13.24 -11.73 -8.75
C GLN A 196 13.72 -10.35 -8.26
N GLU A 197 13.35 -9.94 -7.03
CA GLU A 197 13.85 -8.72 -6.39
C GLU A 197 15.19 -8.96 -5.69
N THR A 198 16.02 -7.93 -5.58
CA THR A 198 17.18 -7.91 -4.67
C THR A 198 17.08 -6.72 -3.73
N LYS A 199 17.25 -6.98 -2.42
CA LYS A 199 17.41 -5.93 -1.42
C LYS A 199 18.65 -6.15 -0.58
N SER A 200 19.11 -5.06 0.02
CA SER A 200 20.23 -5.11 0.95
C SER A 200 19.99 -4.24 2.16
N VAL A 201 20.61 -4.63 3.27
CA VAL A 201 20.64 -3.85 4.50
C VAL A 201 22.06 -3.86 5.05
N THR A 202 22.52 -2.71 5.52
CA THR A 202 23.80 -2.57 6.20
C THR A 202 23.57 -2.26 7.67
N PHE A 203 24.26 -2.98 8.54
CA PHE A 203 24.17 -2.78 9.99
C PHE A 203 25.51 -3.07 10.65
N LYS A 204 25.68 -2.57 11.87
CA LYS A 204 26.87 -2.86 12.68
C LYS A 204 26.61 -4.10 13.53
N ALA A 205 27.45 -5.12 13.42
CA ALA A 205 27.39 -6.31 14.29
C ALA A 205 27.93 -5.98 15.69
N ASP A 206 27.21 -5.16 16.46
CA ASP A 206 27.63 -4.59 17.75
C ASP A 206 27.49 -5.53 18.96
N LYS A 207 26.92 -6.74 18.80
CA LYS A 207 26.66 -7.72 19.85
C LYS A 207 27.38 -9.02 19.53
N ALA A 208 27.94 -9.67 20.56
CA ALA A 208 28.52 -11.00 20.43
C ALA A 208 27.45 -12.06 20.74
N GLY A 209 27.44 -13.17 20.02
CA GLY A 209 26.51 -14.27 20.23
C GLY A 209 26.06 -14.93 18.93
N VAL A 210 25.08 -15.82 19.04
CA VAL A 210 24.34 -16.40 17.91
C VAL A 210 23.07 -15.56 17.72
N PHE A 211 22.82 -15.14 16.48
CA PHE A 211 21.63 -14.39 16.10
C PHE A 211 20.95 -15.12 14.95
N TRP A 212 19.69 -15.49 15.12
CA TRP A 212 18.94 -16.16 14.08
C TRP A 212 18.54 -15.19 12.97
N CYS A 213 18.78 -15.62 11.73
CA CYS A 213 18.22 -15.00 10.55
C CYS A 213 17.09 -15.89 10.04
N TYR A 214 15.92 -15.34 9.77
CA TYR A 214 14.76 -16.13 9.39
C TYR A 214 13.84 -15.38 8.41
N CYS A 215 13.05 -16.15 7.66
CA CYS A 215 12.03 -15.62 6.77
C CYS A 215 10.81 -15.17 7.58
N THR A 216 10.43 -13.89 7.46
CA THR A 216 9.23 -13.35 8.13
C THR A 216 7.95 -13.53 7.33
N HIS A 217 8.05 -14.02 6.09
CA HIS A 217 6.91 -14.25 5.20
C HIS A 217 6.62 -15.74 5.07
N PHE A 218 5.34 -16.09 5.08
CA PHE A 218 4.91 -17.46 4.85
C PHE A 218 5.07 -17.80 3.37
N CYS A 219 6.27 -18.21 2.98
CA CYS A 219 6.61 -18.53 1.59
C CYS A 219 6.48 -20.03 1.27
N HIS A 220 6.38 -20.90 2.28
CA HIS A 220 6.31 -22.35 2.11
C HIS A 220 5.72 -23.03 3.35
N ALA A 221 5.23 -24.26 3.20
CA ALA A 221 4.83 -25.09 4.34
C ALA A 221 5.95 -25.36 5.38
N LEU A 222 7.20 -25.08 5.00
CA LEU A 222 8.41 -25.27 5.81
C LEU A 222 9.09 -23.91 6.06
N HIS A 223 8.31 -22.84 6.23
CA HIS A 223 8.87 -21.49 6.38
C HIS A 223 9.51 -21.22 7.75
N MET A 224 9.19 -22.03 8.78
CA MET A 224 9.72 -21.93 10.14
C MET A 224 10.96 -22.80 10.35
#